data_AF-A0A355G5P1-F1
#
_entry.id   AF-A0A355G5P1-F1
#
_cell.length_a   1.000
_cell.length_b   1.000
_cell.length_c   1.000
_cell.angle_alpha   90.00
_cell.angle_beta   90.00
_cell.angle_gamma   90.00
#
_symmetry.space_group_name_H-M   'P 1'
#
loop_
_entity.id
_entity.type
_entity.pdbx_description
1 polymer ?
#
loop_
_entity_poly.entity_id
_entity_poly.type
_entity_poly.pdbx_seq_one_letter_code
_entity_poly.pdbx_strand_id
1 'polypeptide(L)' 'MARLRLLLELIRFSHTIFALPFALLSAVLAWRGQQVRWQELVGILLCMLFARSAAMAFNRLVDREIDAQNPRTQSRHL' A
#
# COMPACT_ATOMS: atom_id res chain seq x y z
N MET A 1 -11.02 20.14 7.09
CA MET A 1 -10.85 19.14 8.18
C MET A 1 -11.50 17.79 7.85
N ALA A 2 -12.80 17.71 7.52
CA ALA A 2 -13.48 16.43 7.25
C ALA A 2 -12.93 15.63 6.04
N ARG A 3 -12.52 16.31 4.96
CA ARG A 3 -12.00 15.66 3.74
C ARG A 3 -10.62 15.00 3.92
N LEU A 4 -9.79 15.51 4.84
CA LEU A 4 -8.48 14.93 5.14
C LEU A 4 -8.61 13.64 5.96
N ARG A 5 -9.53 13.62 6.92
CA ARG A 5 -9.89 12.41 7.67
C ARG A 5 -10.43 11.33 6.75
N LEU A 6 -11.34 11.68 5.84
CA LEU A 6 -11.87 10.76 4.83
C LEU A 6 -10.79 10.21 3.89
N LEU A 7 -9.80 11.02 3.51
CA LEU A 7 -8.63 10.57 2.74
C LEU A 7 -7.73 9.59 3.54
N LEU A 8 -7.49 9.88 4.82
CA LEU A 8 -6.67 9.07 5.73
C LEU A 8 -7.36 7.77 6.17
N GLU A 9 -8.70 7.76 6.23
CA GLU A 9 -9.52 6.58 6.53
C GLU A 9 -9.59 5.63 5.31
N LEU A 10 -9.55 6.19 4.08
CA LEU A 10 -9.58 5.42 2.83
C LEU A 10 -8.23 4.77 2.47
N ILE A 11 -7.11 5.31 2.96
CA ILE A 11 -5.80 4.62 2.96
C ILE A 11 -5.83 3.57 4.07
N ARG A 12 -6.72 2.59 3.91
CA ARG A 12 -6.89 1.34 4.67
C ARG A 12 -5.88 1.15 5.80
N PHE A 13 -6.11 1.83 6.91
CA PHE A 13 -5.25 1.75 8.10
C PHE A 13 -5.07 0.28 8.50
N SER A 14 -6.13 -0.52 8.39
CA SER A 14 -6.11 -1.97 8.65
C SER A 14 -5.07 -2.72 7.84
N HIS A 15 -4.93 -2.44 6.54
CA HIS A 15 -3.98 -3.16 5.69
C HIS A 15 -2.54 -2.70 5.89
N THR A 16 -2.34 -1.43 6.25
CA THR A 16 -1.03 -0.90 6.62
C THR A 16 -0.60 -1.44 7.99
N ILE A 17 -1.52 -1.59 8.94
CA ILE A 17 -1.30 -2.25 10.24
C ILE A 17 -0.81 -3.68 10.06
N PHE A 18 -1.40 -4.46 9.14
CA PHE A 18 -0.93 -5.82 8.85
C PHE A 18 0.48 -5.86 8.24
N ALA A 19 0.85 -4.85 7.45
CA ALA A 19 2.14 -4.80 6.77
C ALA A 19 3.25 -4.13 7.60
N LEU A 20 2.88 -3.29 8.58
CA LEU A 20 3.79 -2.60 9.50
C LEU A 20 4.77 -3.53 10.23
N PRO A 21 4.35 -4.65 10.85
CA PRO A 21 5.29 -5.52 11.56
C PRO A 21 6.35 -6.11 10.65
N PHE A 22 5.99 -6.45 9.41
CA PHE A 22 6.96 -6.93 8.41
C PHE A 22 7.93 -5.82 7.99
N ALA A 23 7.42 -4.62 7.73
CA ALA A 23 8.24 -3.47 7.38
C ALA A 23 9.24 -3.10 8.50
N LEU A 24 8.78 -3.10 9.76
CA LEU A 24 9.64 -2.86 10.92
C LEU A 24 10.67 -3.97 11.12
N LEU A 25 10.29 -5.25 10.95
CA LEU A 25 11.22 -6.37 11.03
C LEU A 25 12.32 -6.25 9.97
N SER A 26 11.95 -5.95 8.72
CA SER A 26 12.91 -5.72 7.63
C SER A 26 13.82 -4.54 7.91
N ALA A 27 13.28 -3.45 8.48
CA ALA A 27 14.08 -2.28 8.84
C ALA A 27 15.07 -2.59 9.97
N VAL A 28 14.64 -3.32 11.01
CA VAL A 28 15.52 -3.80 12.09
C VAL A 28 16.61 -4.72 11.54
N LEU A 29 16.28 -5.60 10.59
CA LEU A 29 17.25 -6.47 9.94
C LEU A 29 18.28 -5.66 9.12
N ALA A 30 17.81 -4.65 8.39
CA ALA A 30 18.64 -3.77 7.58
C ALA A 30 19.56 -2.86 8.42
N TRP A 31 19.11 -2.42 9.60
CA TRP A 31 19.90 -1.60 10.52
C TRP A 31 20.84 -2.38 11.43
N ARG A 32 21.06 -3.68 11.22
CA ARG A 32 22.01 -4.44 12.04
C ARG A 32 23.40 -3.77 12.03
N GLY A 33 23.73 -3.08 13.13
CA GLY A 33 24.99 -2.36 13.32
C GLY A 33 25.02 -0.90 12.87
N GLN A 34 23.91 -0.34 12.37
CA GLN A 34 23.81 1.07 11.96
C GLN A 34 22.77 1.85 12.77
N GLN A 35 22.93 3.16 12.85
CA GLN A 35 21.93 4.03 13.50
C GLN A 35 20.64 4.11 12.68
N VAL A 36 19.52 4.08 13.39
CA VAL A 36 18.19 4.24 12.81
C VAL A 36 18.04 5.67 12.28
N ARG A 37 17.84 5.80 10.97
CA ARG A 37 17.58 7.08 10.30
C ARG A 37 16.08 7.25 10.09
N TRP A 38 15.49 8.30 10.66
CA TRP A 38 14.06 8.60 10.47
C TRP A 38 13.67 8.81 9.00
N GLN A 39 14.60 9.25 8.15
CA GLN A 39 14.38 9.39 6.70
C GLN A 39 14.05 8.05 6.03
N GLU A 40 14.71 6.97 6.44
CA GLU A 40 14.47 5.63 5.92
C GLU A 40 13.10 5.11 6.34
N LEU A 41 12.67 5.39 7.58
CA LEU A 41 11.31 5.04 8.04
C LEU A 41 10.24 5.74 7.20
N VAL A 42 10.41 7.04 6.95
CA VAL A 42 9.50 7.80 6.09
C VAL A 42 9.56 7.27 4.66
N GLY A 43 10.74 6.94 4.14
CA GLY A 43 10.93 6.34 2.83
C GLY A 43 10.24 4.99 2.68
N ILE A 44 10.35 4.10 3.66
CA ILE A 44 9.67 2.80 3.70
C ILE A 44 8.15 3.00 3.67
N LEU A 45 7.61 3.91 4.50
CA LEU A 45 6.18 4.20 4.53
C LEU A 45 5.67 4.76 3.20
N LEU A 46 6.40 5.70 2.60
CA LEU A 46 6.07 6.24 1.28
C LEU A 46 6.14 5.16 0.20
N CYS A 47 7.19 4.35 0.17
CA CYS A 47 7.31 3.22 -0.75
C CYS A 47 6.15 2.25 -0.62
N MET A 48 5.74 1.88 0.60
CA MET A 48 4.59 1.00 0.81
C MET A 48 3.29 1.60 0.28
N LEU A 49 3.07 2.90 0.51
CA LEU A 49 1.88 3.60 0.04
C LEU A 49 1.85 3.68 -1.49
N PHE A 50 2.95 4.07 -2.11
CA PHE A 50 3.05 4.22 -3.56
C PHE A 50 3.04 2.87 -4.27
N ALA A 51 3.84 1.90 -3.83
CA ALA A 51 3.90 0.57 -4.44
C ALA A 51 2.54 -0.11 -4.42
N ARG A 52 1.78 0.02 -3.33
CA ARG A 52 0.45 -0.58 -3.23
C ARG A 52 -0.57 0.12 -4.13
N SER A 53 -0.53 1.45 -4.18
CA SER A 53 -1.40 2.24 -5.06
C SER A 53 -1.09 1.96 -6.54
N ALA A 54 0.20 1.91 -6.88
CA ALA A 54 0.69 1.58 -8.21
C ALA A 54 0.31 0.15 -8.61
N ALA A 55 0.50 -0.85 -7.74
CA ALA A 55 0.11 -2.23 -8.00
C ALA A 55 -1.40 -2.37 -8.23
N MET A 56 -2.25 -1.70 -7.43
CA MET A 56 -3.69 -1.72 -7.67
C MET A 56 -4.10 -1.02 -8.96
N ALA A 57 -3.48 0.11 -9.29
CA ALA A 57 -3.73 0.80 -10.55
C ALA A 57 -3.28 -0.04 -11.75
N PHE A 58 -2.12 -0.68 -11.64
CA PHE A 58 -1.56 -1.54 -12.68
C PHE A 58 -2.40 -2.79 -12.91
N ASN A 59 -2.76 -3.52 -11.85
CA ASN A 59 -3.65 -4.67 -11.94
C ASN A 59 -4.95 -4.27 -12.64
N ARG A 60 -5.51 -3.10 -12.30
CA ARG A 60 -6.75 -2.63 -12.92
C ARG A 60 -6.60 -2.21 -14.39
N LEU A 61 -5.41 -1.80 -14.81
CA LEU A 61 -5.12 -1.45 -16.20
C LEU A 61 -4.97 -2.70 -17.06
N VAL A 62 -4.20 -3.68 -16.57
CA VAL A 62 -3.89 -4.92 -17.30
C VAL A 62 -5.07 -5.90 -17.26
N ASP A 63 -5.69 -6.07 -16.09
CA ASP A 63 -6.77 -7.04 -15.90
C ASP A 63 -8.11 -6.51 -16.42
N ARG A 64 -8.18 -5.29 -16.99
CA ARG A 64 -9.44 -4.69 -17.46
C ARG A 64 -10.20 -5.58 -18.45
N GLU A 65 -9.49 -6.19 -19.38
CA GLU A 65 -10.09 -7.04 -20.42
C GLU A 65 -10.45 -8.43 -19.88
N ILE A 66 -9.69 -8.91 -18.89
CA ILE A 66 -9.89 -10.20 -18.21
C ILE A 66 -11.07 -10.10 -17.22
N ASP A 67 -11.14 -9.01 -16.45
CA ASP A 67 -12.23 -8.71 -15.51
C ASP A 67 -13.56 -8.49 -16.24
N ALA A 68 -13.55 -7.93 -17.46
CA ALA A 68 -14.75 -7.77 -18.27
C ALA A 68 -15.34 -9.10 -18.75
N GLN A 69 -14.51 -10.14 -18.89
CA GLN A 69 -14.91 -11.47 -19.35
C GLN A 69 -15.30 -12.41 -18.20
N ASN A 70 -15.00 -12.04 -16.95
CA ASN A 70 -15.28 -12.88 -15.79
C ASN A 70 -16.61 -12.49 -15.11
N PRO A 71 -17.62 -13.38 -15.09
CA PRO A 71 -18.93 -13.09 -14.49
C PRO A 71 -18.87 -12.74 -12.99
N ARG A 72 -17.77 -13.06 -12.28
CA ARG A 72 -17.58 -12.70 -10.86
C ARG A 72 -16.99 -11.30 -10.63
N THR A 73 -16.29 -10.71 -11.60
CA THR A 73 -15.65 -9.38 -11.46
C THR A 73 -16.23 -8.31 -12.39
N GLN A 74 -17.18 -8.67 -13.26
CA GLN A 74 -17.91 -7.74 -14.14
C GLN A 74 -18.60 -6.56 -13.43
N SER A 75 -19.06 -6.72 -12.19
CA SER A 75 -19.74 -5.67 -11.42
C SER A 75 -18.82 -4.79 -10.57
N ARG A 76 -17.49 -4.96 -10.70
CA ARG A 76 -16.52 -4.23 -9.90
C ARG A 76 -16.40 -2.79 -10.42
N HIS A 77 -17.10 -1.87 -9.76
CA HIS A 77 -17.02 -0.44 -10.06
C HIS A 77 -15.56 0.06 -9.99
N LEU A 78 -15.15 0.76 -11.05
CA LEU A 78 -13.89 1.52 -11.17
C LEU A 78 -13.81 2.65 -10.13
#